data_AF-G9BHJ1-F1
#
_entry.id   AF-G9BHJ1-F1
#
_cell.length_a   1.000
_cell.length_b   1.000
_cell.length_c   1.000
_cell.angle_alpha   90.00
_cell.angle_beta   90.00
_cell.angle_gamma   90.00
#
_symmetry.space_group_name_H-M   'P 1'
#
loop_
_entity.id
_entity.type
_entity.pdbx_description
1 polymer ?
#
loop_
_entity_poly.entity_id
_entity_poly.type
_entity_poly.pdbx_seq_one_letter_code
_entity_poly.pdbx_strand_id
1 'polypeptide(L)'
;MAFSGERKKKLFLALFASILLVTAIVTIATTVSISKKKSSNTVAAHSIIKSSCSSTLYPELCYSTISSAPDAETKVKNPKGVIELSLNLTVTAVQSNYLSIKKLISTQRKSLTEREKAALNDCLELVDETLDELFVAEHDLSDYPSFNKSISQHADDLKSLLSAAMTNQETCLDGFSHDKADKKVRQALLDGQMHVFHMCSNALAMIKNLTDTDMASQGYHPSSGRQLEEQDQTEWPKWLSEGDRRLLQATTVIPNVTVAADGSGDFLTVSEAVAAAPERSTTRYIIKIKAGVYRENVDVPSKKTNLMFVGDGRVNTIITASRNVVDGSTTFHSATVAAVGDGFLARDITFQNTAGPSKHQAVALRVGSDLSAFYRCGILAYQDTLYVHSLRQFYSQCLVAGSVDFIFGNAAAVLQDCDIHARRPNPNQRNMVTAQGRSDPNENTGIVIQKCRIGATSDLEAVKSDFETYLGRPWKTHSRTVIMQSVISDIIHPAGWFPWDKDFALDTLTYREYQNTGPWS
;
A
#
# COMPACT_ATOMS: atom_id res chain seq x y z
N MET A 1 -11.64 94.91 -26.40
CA MET A 1 -10.70 93.78 -26.17
C MET A 1 -11.50 92.53 -25.81
N ALA A 2 -11.86 91.69 -26.79
CA ALA A 2 -12.67 90.49 -26.55
C ALA A 2 -12.04 89.30 -27.28
N PHE A 3 -11.05 88.63 -26.69
CA PHE A 3 -10.44 87.41 -27.24
C PHE A 3 -9.87 86.42 -26.19
N SER A 4 -10.22 86.56 -24.91
CA SER A 4 -9.55 85.79 -23.82
C SER A 4 -10.28 84.50 -23.38
N GLY A 5 -11.60 84.38 -23.58
CA GLY A 5 -12.41 83.27 -23.05
C GLY A 5 -12.45 81.99 -23.89
N GLU A 6 -12.53 82.11 -25.22
CA GLU A 6 -12.66 80.93 -26.11
C GLU A 6 -11.38 80.10 -26.21
N ARG A 7 -10.20 80.74 -26.21
CA ARG A 7 -8.90 80.03 -26.27
C ARG A 7 -8.70 79.14 -25.05
N LYS A 8 -9.10 79.59 -23.84
CA LYS A 8 -8.98 78.80 -22.61
C LYS A 8 -9.87 77.56 -22.64
N LYS A 9 -11.11 77.66 -23.14
CA LYS A 9 -12.01 76.49 -23.29
C LYS A 9 -11.48 75.48 -24.30
N LYS A 10 -10.97 75.93 -25.45
CA LYS A 10 -10.36 75.05 -26.47
C LYS A 10 -9.09 74.36 -25.94
N LEU A 11 -8.27 75.06 -25.17
CA LEU A 11 -7.08 74.49 -24.52
C LEU A 11 -7.45 73.44 -23.47
N PHE A 12 -8.48 73.70 -22.66
CA PHE A 12 -8.98 72.75 -21.66
C PHE A 12 -9.57 71.48 -22.29
N LEU A 13 -10.35 71.64 -23.37
CA LEU A 13 -10.89 70.51 -24.15
C LEU A 13 -9.78 69.69 -24.81
N ALA A 14 -8.74 70.34 -25.33
CA ALA A 14 -7.59 69.64 -25.92
C ALA A 14 -6.75 68.88 -24.87
N LEU A 15 -6.53 69.47 -23.70
CA LEU A 15 -5.87 68.81 -22.56
C LEU A 15 -6.69 67.63 -22.04
N PHE A 16 -8.01 67.79 -21.92
CA PHE A 16 -8.91 66.74 -21.47
C PHE A 16 -8.97 65.58 -22.47
N ALA A 17 -9.02 65.88 -23.77
CA ALA A 17 -8.96 64.87 -24.84
C ALA A 17 -7.60 64.15 -24.87
N SER A 18 -6.50 64.87 -24.63
CA SER A 18 -5.16 64.29 -24.52
C SER A 18 -5.04 63.33 -23.33
N ILE A 19 -5.57 63.71 -22.16
CA ILE A 19 -5.58 62.86 -20.97
C ILE A 19 -6.43 61.59 -21.22
N LEU A 20 -7.61 61.74 -21.81
CA LEU A 20 -8.46 60.59 -22.20
C LEU A 20 -7.74 59.64 -23.16
N LEU A 21 -7.05 60.17 -24.18
CA LEU A 21 -6.30 59.36 -25.13
C LEU A 21 -5.15 58.60 -24.46
N VAL A 22 -4.39 59.26 -23.58
CA VAL A 22 -3.30 58.63 -22.84
C VAL A 22 -3.82 57.54 -21.90
N THR A 23 -4.92 57.79 -21.17
CA THR A 23 -5.54 56.77 -20.32
C THR A 23 -6.03 55.57 -21.13
N ALA A 24 -6.65 55.79 -22.29
CA ALA A 24 -7.10 54.73 -23.19
C ALA A 24 -5.91 53.88 -23.71
N ILE A 25 -4.82 54.52 -24.14
CA ILE A 25 -3.61 53.82 -24.62
C ILE A 25 -2.97 53.02 -23.48
N VAL A 26 -2.88 53.56 -22.27
CA VAL A 26 -2.34 52.84 -21.10
C VAL A 26 -3.23 51.65 -20.74
N THR A 27 -4.56 51.79 -20.76
CA THR A 27 -5.48 50.65 -20.53
C THR A 27 -5.39 49.58 -21.61
N ILE A 28 -5.21 49.95 -22.88
CA ILE A 28 -5.04 48.99 -23.98
C ILE A 28 -3.68 48.30 -23.89
N ALA A 29 -2.60 49.04 -23.63
CA ALA A 29 -1.26 48.48 -23.49
C ALA A 29 -1.16 47.52 -22.30
N THR A 30 -1.79 47.85 -21.16
CA THR A 30 -1.85 46.98 -19.99
C THR A 30 -2.70 45.74 -20.23
N THR A 31 -3.89 45.86 -20.84
CA THR A 31 -4.74 44.70 -21.19
C THR A 31 -4.08 43.77 -22.21
N VAL A 32 -3.44 44.31 -23.26
CA VAL A 32 -2.70 43.50 -24.25
C VAL A 32 -1.49 42.82 -23.62
N SER A 33 -0.76 43.49 -22.73
CA SER A 33 0.37 42.89 -22.02
C SER A 33 -0.07 41.78 -21.06
N ILE A 34 -1.19 41.98 -20.34
CA ILE A 34 -1.79 40.95 -19.48
C ILE A 34 -2.27 39.77 -20.33
N SER A 35 -2.92 40.00 -21.47
CA SER A 35 -3.39 38.94 -22.37
C SER A 35 -2.24 38.12 -22.98
N LYS A 36 -1.15 38.78 -23.39
CA LYS A 36 0.06 38.10 -23.89
C LYS A 36 0.75 37.29 -22.80
N LYS A 37 0.88 37.84 -21.58
CA LYS A 37 1.45 37.15 -20.43
C LYS A 37 0.63 35.93 -20.03
N LYS A 38 -0.70 36.05 -20.05
CA LYS A 38 -1.62 34.94 -19.80
C LYS A 38 -1.45 33.84 -20.86
N SER A 39 -1.54 34.19 -22.15
CA SER A 39 -1.33 33.25 -23.25
C SER A 39 0.03 32.55 -23.21
N SER A 40 1.11 33.26 -22.89
CA SER A 40 2.46 32.68 -22.75
C SER A 40 2.55 31.71 -21.56
N ASN A 41 1.95 32.04 -20.42
CA ASN A 41 1.93 31.18 -19.24
C ASN A 41 1.09 29.91 -19.50
N THR A 42 -0.06 30.05 -20.18
CA THR A 42 -0.88 28.91 -20.60
C THR A 42 -0.07 27.95 -21.47
N VAL A 43 0.62 28.45 -22.51
CA VAL A 43 1.44 27.60 -23.40
C VAL A 43 2.57 26.91 -22.64
N ALA A 44 3.24 27.61 -21.71
CA ALA A 44 4.30 27.03 -20.89
C ALA A 44 3.78 25.92 -19.96
N ALA A 45 2.67 26.16 -19.25
CA ALA A 45 2.06 25.18 -18.35
C ALA A 45 1.64 23.92 -19.13
N HIS A 46 0.94 24.07 -20.26
CA HIS A 46 0.53 22.94 -21.10
C HIS A 46 1.72 22.09 -21.59
N SER A 47 2.83 22.73 -21.96
CA SER A 47 4.04 22.00 -22.37
C SER A 47 4.64 21.18 -21.22
N ILE A 48 4.70 21.73 -20.01
CA ILE A 48 5.22 21.05 -18.82
C ILE A 48 4.31 19.86 -18.45
N ILE A 49 2.99 20.06 -18.47
CA ILE A 49 2.01 18.99 -18.22
C ILE A 49 2.21 17.87 -19.23
N LYS A 50 2.23 18.19 -20.53
CA LYS A 50 2.39 17.19 -21.59
C LYS A 50 3.69 16.40 -21.46
N SER A 51 4.80 17.07 -21.15
CA SER A 51 6.09 16.41 -20.93
C SER A 51 6.12 15.53 -19.68
N SER A 52 5.41 15.92 -18.62
CA SER A 52 5.36 15.12 -17.37
C SER A 52 4.49 13.89 -17.57
N CYS A 53 3.31 14.06 -18.19
CA CYS A 53 2.34 13.00 -18.45
C CYS A 53 2.81 11.97 -19.50
N SER A 54 3.75 12.30 -20.39
CA SER A 54 4.18 11.39 -21.47
C SER A 54 4.87 10.11 -20.98
N SER A 55 5.33 10.10 -19.72
CA SER A 55 5.98 8.95 -19.08
C SER A 55 5.02 8.06 -18.27
N THR A 56 3.73 8.41 -18.25
CA THR A 56 2.71 7.72 -17.44
C THR A 56 1.99 6.62 -18.23
N LEU A 57 1.32 5.70 -17.54
CA LEU A 57 0.54 4.64 -18.19
C LEU A 57 -0.77 5.15 -18.81
N TYR A 58 -1.32 6.24 -18.26
CA TYR A 58 -2.57 6.85 -18.73
C TYR A 58 -2.34 8.33 -19.12
N PRO A 59 -1.53 8.60 -20.16
CA PRO A 59 -1.07 9.95 -20.51
C PRO A 59 -2.20 10.92 -20.86
N GLU A 60 -3.24 10.44 -21.55
CA GLU A 60 -4.41 11.25 -21.90
C GLU A 60 -5.24 11.64 -20.67
N LEU A 61 -5.42 10.70 -19.73
CA LEU A 61 -6.09 10.98 -18.46
C LEU A 61 -5.26 11.97 -17.63
N CYS A 62 -3.95 11.78 -17.54
CA CYS A 62 -3.03 12.68 -16.85
C CYS A 62 -3.14 14.10 -17.40
N TYR A 63 -2.99 14.25 -18.71
CA TYR A 63 -3.00 15.56 -19.36
C TYR A 63 -4.35 16.25 -19.20
N SER A 64 -5.45 15.57 -19.58
CA SER A 64 -6.79 16.17 -19.56
C SER A 64 -7.24 16.57 -18.16
N THR A 65 -6.92 15.77 -17.14
CA THR A 65 -7.27 16.05 -15.74
C THR A 65 -6.54 17.29 -15.23
N ILE A 66 -5.22 17.37 -15.47
CA ILE A 66 -4.39 18.45 -14.95
C ILE A 66 -4.60 19.75 -15.73
N SER A 67 -4.71 19.69 -17.06
CA SER A 67 -4.89 20.88 -17.90
C SER A 67 -6.24 21.56 -17.69
N SER A 68 -7.24 20.81 -17.23
CA SER A 68 -8.60 21.33 -16.97
C SER A 68 -8.74 21.93 -15.57
N ALA A 69 -7.72 21.82 -14.72
CA ALA A 69 -7.79 22.34 -13.36
C ALA A 69 -7.73 23.88 -13.36
N PRO A 70 -8.57 24.58 -12.56
CA PRO A 70 -8.60 26.04 -12.52
C PRO A 70 -7.25 26.70 -12.21
N ASP A 71 -6.43 26.04 -11.39
CA ASP A 71 -5.14 26.53 -10.93
C ASP A 71 -3.96 26.03 -11.77
N ALA A 72 -4.19 25.33 -12.89
CA ALA A 72 -3.13 24.74 -13.69
C ALA A 72 -2.09 25.79 -14.15
N GLU A 73 -2.55 26.95 -14.62
CA GLU A 73 -1.67 28.03 -15.11
C GLU A 73 -0.79 28.65 -13.99
N THR A 74 -1.24 28.60 -12.74
CA THR A 74 -0.57 29.26 -11.61
C THR A 74 0.32 28.31 -10.82
N LYS A 75 -0.09 27.05 -10.67
CA LYS A 75 0.63 26.01 -9.92
C LYS A 75 1.67 25.27 -10.76
N VAL A 76 1.44 25.08 -12.06
CA VAL A 76 2.36 24.33 -12.92
C VAL A 76 3.50 25.21 -13.42
N LYS A 77 4.61 25.20 -12.67
CA LYS A 77 5.87 25.89 -13.04
C LYS A 77 7.02 24.93 -13.37
N ASN A 78 6.91 23.69 -12.91
CA ASN A 78 7.91 22.62 -13.04
C ASN A 78 7.22 21.26 -12.87
N PRO A 79 7.90 20.12 -13.10
CA PRO A 79 7.30 18.79 -12.94
C PRO A 79 6.75 18.51 -11.54
N LYS A 80 7.40 19.01 -10.48
CA LYS A 80 6.89 18.89 -9.10
C LYS A 80 5.49 19.48 -8.96
N GLY A 81 5.27 20.69 -9.50
CA GLY A 81 3.94 21.33 -9.47
C GLY A 81 2.86 20.60 -10.27
N VAL A 82 3.24 19.80 -11.28
CA VAL A 82 2.30 18.89 -11.98
C VAL A 82 1.88 17.77 -11.04
N ILE A 83 2.83 17.17 -10.32
CA ILE A 83 2.57 16.08 -9.38
C ILE A 83 1.73 16.56 -8.20
N GLU A 84 2.05 17.70 -7.60
CA GLU A 84 1.27 18.29 -6.49
C GLU A 84 -0.19 18.52 -6.90
N LEU A 85 -0.42 19.06 -8.11
CA LEU A 85 -1.76 19.24 -8.64
C LEU A 85 -2.46 17.91 -8.95
N SER A 86 -1.72 16.92 -9.46
CA SER A 86 -2.24 15.57 -9.70
C SER A 86 -2.70 14.88 -8.40
N LEU A 87 -1.92 14.97 -7.32
CA LEU A 87 -2.27 14.40 -6.02
C LEU A 87 -3.53 15.06 -5.45
N ASN A 88 -3.63 16.38 -5.50
CA ASN A 88 -4.80 17.10 -4.99
C ASN A 88 -6.10 16.73 -5.75
N LEU A 89 -6.00 16.64 -7.09
CA LEU A 89 -7.13 16.18 -7.91
C LEU A 89 -7.49 14.73 -7.62
N THR A 90 -6.50 13.88 -7.31
CA THR A 90 -6.70 12.49 -6.90
C THR A 90 -7.43 12.41 -5.57
N VAL A 91 -7.03 13.20 -4.56
CA VAL A 91 -7.74 13.32 -3.28
C VAL A 91 -9.21 13.70 -3.50
N THR A 92 -9.47 14.66 -4.40
CA THR A 92 -10.85 15.05 -4.75
C THR A 92 -11.65 13.89 -5.36
N ALA A 93 -11.03 13.11 -6.26
CA ALA A 93 -11.65 11.94 -6.87
C ALA A 93 -11.94 10.84 -5.82
N VAL A 94 -11.03 10.60 -4.89
CA VAL A 94 -11.21 9.65 -3.78
C VAL A 94 -12.37 10.08 -2.87
N GLN A 95 -12.46 11.36 -2.52
CA GLN A 95 -13.58 11.90 -1.74
C GLN A 95 -14.93 11.74 -2.48
N SER A 96 -14.95 11.94 -3.80
CA SER A 96 -16.14 11.70 -4.62
C SER A 96 -16.56 10.22 -4.62
N ASN A 97 -15.59 9.31 -4.73
CA ASN A 97 -15.83 7.87 -4.62
C ASN A 97 -16.38 7.48 -3.25
N TYR A 98 -15.84 8.03 -2.17
CA TYR A 98 -16.34 7.82 -0.81
C TYR A 98 -17.83 8.16 -0.70
N LEU A 99 -18.23 9.33 -1.21
CA LEU A 99 -19.63 9.77 -1.23
C LEU A 99 -20.50 8.85 -2.10
N SER A 100 -19.97 8.36 -3.22
CA SER A 100 -20.67 7.42 -4.11
C SER A 100 -20.92 6.08 -3.44
N ILE A 101 -19.93 5.53 -2.73
CA ILE A 101 -20.07 4.29 -1.93
C ILE A 101 -21.11 4.50 -0.83
N LYS A 102 -21.03 5.60 -0.05
CA LYS A 102 -22.03 5.93 0.99
C LYS A 102 -23.43 6.06 0.43
N LYS A 103 -23.57 6.68 -0.75
CA LYS A 103 -24.85 6.79 -1.44
C LYS A 103 -25.38 5.42 -1.86
N LEU A 104 -24.52 4.53 -2.36
CA LEU A 104 -24.91 3.16 -2.72
C LEU A 104 -25.41 2.40 -1.49
N ILE A 105 -24.66 2.44 -0.38
CA ILE A 105 -25.06 1.81 0.89
C ILE A 105 -26.43 2.33 1.37
N SER A 106 -26.62 3.65 1.36
CA SER A 106 -27.86 4.25 1.88
C SER A 106 -29.08 4.02 0.98
N THR A 107 -28.92 4.10 -0.33
CA THR A 107 -30.02 3.94 -1.30
C THR A 107 -30.41 2.49 -1.53
N GLN A 108 -29.47 1.55 -1.45
CA GLN A 108 -29.69 0.13 -1.70
C GLN A 108 -29.73 -0.72 -0.42
N ARG A 109 -29.78 -0.10 0.76
CA ARG A 109 -29.66 -0.78 2.07
C ARG A 109 -30.53 -2.04 2.23
N LYS A 110 -31.74 -2.04 1.65
CA LYS A 110 -32.70 -3.16 1.74
C LYS A 110 -32.44 -4.28 0.72
N SER A 111 -31.74 -4.00 -0.39
CA SER A 111 -31.44 -4.98 -1.44
C SER A 111 -30.06 -5.62 -1.27
N LEU A 112 -29.17 -4.99 -0.49
CA LEU A 112 -27.83 -5.53 -0.23
C LEU A 112 -27.89 -6.71 0.75
N THR A 113 -27.17 -7.78 0.43
CA THR A 113 -26.87 -8.88 1.32
C THR A 113 -25.93 -8.43 2.46
N GLU A 114 -25.81 -9.23 3.52
CA GLU A 114 -24.87 -8.91 4.61
C GLU A 114 -23.41 -8.92 4.13
N ARG A 115 -23.07 -9.81 3.19
CA ARG A 115 -21.74 -9.86 2.58
C ARG A 115 -21.45 -8.59 1.76
N GLU A 116 -22.39 -8.14 0.94
CA GLU A 116 -22.24 -6.90 0.16
C GLU A 116 -22.10 -5.68 1.09
N LYS A 117 -22.84 -5.64 2.21
CA LYS A 117 -22.67 -4.58 3.22
C LYS A 117 -21.28 -4.62 3.86
N ALA A 118 -20.78 -5.81 4.19
CA ALA A 118 -19.43 -5.97 4.73
C ALA A 118 -18.37 -5.50 3.72
N ALA A 119 -18.45 -5.94 2.47
CA ALA A 119 -17.53 -5.51 1.41
C ALA A 119 -17.60 -4.00 1.13
N LEU A 120 -18.78 -3.39 1.20
CA LEU A 120 -18.92 -1.94 1.07
C LEU A 120 -18.33 -1.17 2.26
N ASN A 121 -18.39 -1.73 3.47
CA ASN A 121 -17.71 -1.14 4.62
C ASN A 121 -16.19 -1.29 4.51
N ASP A 122 -15.69 -2.44 4.03
CA ASP A 122 -14.27 -2.61 3.72
C ASP A 122 -13.80 -1.56 2.70
N CYS A 123 -14.59 -1.29 1.66
CA CYS A 123 -14.30 -0.20 0.72
C CYS A 123 -14.24 1.18 1.38
N LEU A 124 -15.08 1.46 2.38
CA LEU A 124 -15.02 2.74 3.10
C LEU A 124 -13.76 2.85 3.96
N GLU A 125 -13.32 1.75 4.59
CA GLU A 125 -12.05 1.67 5.32
C GLU A 125 -10.86 1.91 4.37
N LEU A 126 -10.80 1.17 3.25
CA LEU A 126 -9.77 1.29 2.24
C LEU A 126 -9.70 2.69 1.59
N VAL A 127 -10.85 3.36 1.44
CA VAL A 127 -10.90 4.75 0.95
C VAL A 127 -10.40 5.75 1.99
N ASP A 128 -10.64 5.52 3.28
CA ASP A 128 -10.08 6.32 4.37
C ASP A 128 -8.55 6.15 4.42
N GLU A 129 -8.06 4.91 4.34
CA GLU A 129 -6.63 4.59 4.22
C GLU A 129 -6.00 5.28 2.99
N THR A 130 -6.65 5.20 1.83
CA THR A 130 -6.22 5.90 0.60
C THR A 130 -6.04 7.40 0.81
N LEU A 131 -6.95 8.05 1.55
CA LEU A 131 -6.84 9.48 1.85
C LEU A 131 -5.65 9.77 2.77
N ASP A 132 -5.47 8.96 3.82
CA ASP A 132 -4.31 9.08 4.73
C ASP A 132 -2.99 8.96 3.94
N GLU A 133 -2.85 7.96 3.06
CA GLU A 133 -1.64 7.77 2.25
C GLU A 133 -1.39 8.95 1.28
N LEU A 134 -2.43 9.45 0.62
CA LEU A 134 -2.32 10.59 -0.28
C LEU A 134 -1.95 11.87 0.47
N PHE A 135 -2.49 12.12 1.66
CA PHE A 135 -2.13 13.30 2.46
C PHE A 135 -0.69 13.23 2.97
N VAL A 136 -0.22 12.04 3.38
CA VAL A 136 1.20 11.85 3.74
C VAL A 136 2.09 12.05 2.52
N ALA A 137 1.69 11.57 1.34
CA ALA A 137 2.44 11.77 0.11
C ALA A 137 2.48 13.25 -0.31
N GLU A 138 1.39 14.00 -0.17
CA GLU A 138 1.36 15.44 -0.42
C GLU A 138 2.30 16.20 0.52
N HIS A 139 2.31 15.86 1.81
CA HIS A 139 3.22 16.46 2.78
C HIS A 139 4.68 16.15 2.44
N ASP A 140 5.01 14.89 2.17
CA ASP A 140 6.39 14.49 1.85
C ASP A 140 6.88 15.11 0.54
N LEU A 141 6.00 15.23 -0.46
CA LEU A 141 6.30 15.92 -1.70
C LEU A 141 6.48 17.42 -1.49
N SER A 142 5.70 18.05 -0.61
CA SER A 142 5.86 19.48 -0.31
C SER A 142 7.28 19.78 0.20
N ASP A 143 7.79 18.92 1.09
CA ASP A 143 9.13 19.00 1.64
C ASP A 143 10.25 18.63 0.64
N TYR A 144 9.92 18.04 -0.51
CA TYR A 144 10.90 17.59 -1.51
C TYR A 144 11.48 18.73 -2.38
N PRO A 145 12.81 18.82 -2.58
CA PRO A 145 13.86 18.10 -1.85
C PRO A 145 14.15 18.76 -0.49
N SER A 146 14.45 17.94 0.52
CA SER A 146 14.78 18.40 1.87
C SER A 146 16.24 18.11 2.23
N PHE A 147 16.80 18.89 3.16
CA PHE A 147 18.11 18.56 3.76
C PHE A 147 18.03 17.42 4.79
N ASN A 148 16.84 17.18 5.36
CA ASN A 148 16.66 16.20 6.43
C ASN A 148 16.36 14.78 5.91
N LYS A 149 16.08 14.63 4.61
CA LYS A 149 15.69 13.37 3.99
C LYS A 149 16.28 13.29 2.58
N SER A 150 17.01 12.20 2.31
CA SER A 150 17.63 11.99 1.00
C SER A 150 16.57 11.78 -0.09
N ILE A 151 16.96 12.04 -1.35
CA ILE A 151 16.08 11.82 -2.50
C ILE A 151 15.61 10.36 -2.58
N SER A 152 16.50 9.40 -2.30
CA SER A 152 16.13 7.98 -2.28
C SER A 152 15.06 7.68 -1.23
N GLN A 153 15.15 8.26 -0.04
CA GLN A 153 14.14 8.08 0.99
C GLN A 153 12.80 8.69 0.60
N HIS A 154 12.79 9.89 0.01
CA HIS A 154 11.57 10.48 -0.54
C HIS A 154 10.97 9.61 -1.64
N ALA A 155 11.81 9.10 -2.54
CA ALA A 155 11.37 8.21 -3.62
C ALA A 155 10.72 6.94 -3.07
N ASP A 156 11.35 6.30 -2.08
CA ASP A 156 10.83 5.07 -1.47
C ASP A 156 9.48 5.33 -0.78
N ASP A 157 9.39 6.39 0.04
CA ASP A 157 8.16 6.72 0.77
C ASP A 157 7.01 7.07 -0.18
N LEU A 158 7.22 8.00 -1.12
CA LEU A 158 6.19 8.41 -2.09
C LEU A 158 5.73 7.24 -2.97
N LYS A 159 6.66 6.38 -3.42
CA LYS A 159 6.31 5.19 -4.23
C LYS A 159 5.52 4.18 -3.39
N SER A 160 5.88 3.96 -2.13
CA SER A 160 5.18 3.02 -1.26
C SER A 160 3.75 3.49 -0.93
N LEU A 161 3.57 4.77 -0.61
CA LEU A 161 2.26 5.36 -0.32
C LEU A 161 1.31 5.28 -1.54
N LEU A 162 1.81 5.62 -2.72
CA LEU A 162 1.01 5.57 -3.96
C LEU A 162 0.70 4.13 -4.39
N SER A 163 1.61 3.18 -4.17
CA SER A 163 1.35 1.76 -4.42
C SER A 163 0.28 1.21 -3.45
N ALA A 164 0.29 1.65 -2.19
CA ALA A 164 -0.75 1.30 -1.21
C ALA A 164 -2.12 1.86 -1.60
N ALA A 165 -2.20 3.15 -1.95
CA ALA A 165 -3.42 3.79 -2.44
C ALA A 165 -4.05 3.06 -3.64
N MET A 166 -3.22 2.56 -4.57
CA MET A 166 -3.66 1.74 -5.70
C MET A 166 -4.16 0.36 -5.26
N THR A 167 -3.41 -0.30 -4.38
CA THR A 167 -3.77 -1.59 -3.78
C THR A 167 -5.15 -1.52 -3.09
N ASN A 168 -5.45 -0.40 -2.44
CA ASN A 168 -6.71 -0.18 -1.75
C ASN A 168 -7.91 -0.17 -2.72
N GLN A 169 -7.76 0.42 -3.91
CA GLN A 169 -8.83 0.43 -4.92
C GLN A 169 -9.14 -0.99 -5.43
N GLU A 170 -8.09 -1.77 -5.70
CA GLU A 170 -8.26 -3.16 -6.15
C GLU A 170 -8.85 -4.04 -5.07
N THR A 171 -8.39 -3.89 -3.82
CA THR A 171 -8.90 -4.66 -2.67
C THR A 171 -10.39 -4.40 -2.46
N CYS A 172 -10.83 -3.14 -2.59
CA CYS A 172 -12.25 -2.79 -2.53
C CYS A 172 -13.06 -3.54 -3.61
N LEU A 173 -12.57 -3.58 -4.85
CA LEU A 173 -13.24 -4.32 -5.92
C LEU A 173 -13.24 -5.83 -5.69
N ASP A 174 -12.14 -6.38 -5.18
CA ASP A 174 -11.96 -7.83 -4.97
C ASP A 174 -12.87 -8.39 -3.87
N GLY A 175 -13.35 -7.55 -2.95
CA GLY A 175 -14.43 -7.87 -2.01
C GLY A 175 -15.73 -8.36 -2.67
N PHE A 176 -15.95 -8.01 -3.94
CA PHE A 176 -17.15 -8.35 -4.72
C PHE A 176 -16.91 -9.42 -5.82
N SER A 177 -15.95 -10.32 -5.60
CA SER A 177 -15.58 -11.35 -6.59
C SER A 177 -16.32 -12.68 -6.43
N HIS A 178 -17.13 -12.87 -5.38
CA HIS A 178 -17.63 -14.19 -4.98
C HIS A 178 -18.86 -14.64 -5.78
N ASP A 179 -20.00 -13.95 -5.64
CA ASP A 179 -21.27 -14.39 -6.23
C ASP A 179 -21.82 -13.47 -7.35
N LYS A 180 -23.00 -13.81 -7.89
CA LYS A 180 -23.64 -13.02 -8.95
C LYS A 180 -24.20 -11.68 -8.47
N ALA A 181 -24.58 -11.57 -7.19
CA ALA A 181 -25.09 -10.34 -6.61
C ALA A 181 -23.93 -9.35 -6.40
N ASP A 182 -22.83 -9.85 -5.83
CA ASP A 182 -21.56 -9.12 -5.66
C ASP A 182 -21.12 -8.47 -6.98
N LYS A 183 -21.17 -9.22 -8.09
CA LYS A 183 -20.77 -8.71 -9.42
C LYS A 183 -21.59 -7.50 -9.89
N LYS A 184 -22.84 -7.34 -9.46
CA LYS A 184 -23.65 -6.15 -9.78
C LYS A 184 -23.17 -4.92 -9.01
N VAL A 185 -22.88 -5.09 -7.73
CA VAL A 185 -22.32 -4.01 -6.89
C VAL A 185 -20.92 -3.64 -7.40
N ARG A 186 -20.09 -4.64 -7.73
CA ARG A 186 -18.77 -4.42 -8.36
C ARG A 186 -18.86 -3.54 -9.59
N GLN A 187 -19.82 -3.80 -10.48
CA GLN A 187 -19.99 -3.02 -11.71
C GLN A 187 -20.33 -1.55 -11.42
N ALA A 188 -21.06 -1.26 -10.34
CA ALA A 188 -21.39 0.11 -9.95
C ALA A 188 -20.19 0.87 -9.34
N LEU A 189 -19.18 0.16 -8.83
CA LEU A 189 -17.97 0.73 -8.23
C LEU A 189 -16.79 0.81 -9.20
N LEU A 190 -16.76 -0.07 -10.20
CA LEU A 190 -15.61 -0.32 -11.06
C LEU A 190 -15.04 0.96 -11.68
N ASP A 191 -15.88 1.78 -12.31
CA ASP A 191 -15.42 2.98 -13.02
C ASP A 191 -14.79 4.00 -12.07
N GLY A 192 -15.40 4.23 -10.90
CA GLY A 192 -14.87 5.15 -9.90
C GLY A 192 -13.55 4.65 -9.32
N GLN A 193 -13.49 3.39 -8.91
CA GLN A 193 -12.30 2.78 -8.31
C GLN A 193 -11.12 2.74 -9.30
N MET A 194 -11.38 2.34 -10.56
CA MET A 194 -10.34 2.33 -11.59
C MET A 194 -9.92 3.73 -12.01
N HIS A 195 -10.81 4.73 -11.98
CA HIS A 195 -10.42 6.11 -12.20
C HIS A 195 -9.41 6.61 -11.17
N VAL A 196 -9.66 6.37 -9.88
CA VAL A 196 -8.70 6.69 -8.81
C VAL A 196 -7.40 5.90 -8.99
N PHE A 197 -7.48 4.60 -9.25
CA PHE A 197 -6.29 3.77 -9.51
C PHE A 197 -5.43 4.36 -10.64
N HIS A 198 -6.03 4.75 -11.76
CA HIS A 198 -5.30 5.34 -12.90
C HIS A 198 -4.71 6.71 -12.55
N MET A 199 -5.38 7.52 -11.72
CA MET A 199 -4.84 8.80 -11.24
C MET A 199 -3.62 8.60 -10.32
N CYS A 200 -3.69 7.64 -9.39
CA CYS A 200 -2.55 7.24 -8.56
C CYS A 200 -1.40 6.70 -9.41
N SER A 201 -1.68 5.84 -10.40
CA SER A 201 -0.67 5.32 -11.34
C SER A 201 0.07 6.43 -12.08
N ASN A 202 -0.65 7.44 -12.58
CA ASN A 202 -0.05 8.58 -13.25
C ASN A 202 0.84 9.39 -12.30
N ALA A 203 0.35 9.69 -11.09
CA ALA A 203 1.14 10.40 -10.08
C ALA A 203 2.41 9.60 -9.71
N LEU A 204 2.30 8.29 -9.50
CA LEU A 204 3.40 7.38 -9.21
C LEU A 204 4.47 7.40 -10.31
N ALA A 205 4.07 7.29 -11.58
CA ALA A 205 4.99 7.34 -12.71
C ALA A 205 5.73 8.69 -12.80
N MET A 206 5.03 9.81 -12.60
CA MET A 206 5.66 11.13 -12.58
C MET A 206 6.62 11.31 -11.39
N ILE A 207 6.25 10.85 -10.20
CA ILE A 207 7.12 10.84 -9.00
C ILE A 207 8.37 10.02 -9.26
N LYS A 208 8.21 8.82 -9.82
CA LYS A 208 9.33 7.95 -10.17
C LYS A 208 10.27 8.65 -11.15
N ASN A 209 9.74 9.27 -12.21
CA ASN A 209 10.56 9.96 -13.19
C ASN A 209 11.31 11.16 -12.58
N LEU A 210 10.65 11.98 -11.76
CA LEU A 210 11.27 13.11 -11.05
C LEU A 210 12.41 12.63 -10.15
N THR A 211 12.12 11.68 -9.26
CA THR A 211 13.08 11.18 -8.28
C THR A 211 14.24 10.43 -8.92
N ASP A 212 14.00 9.61 -9.94
CA ASP A 212 15.05 8.90 -10.68
C ASP A 212 15.99 9.89 -11.40
N THR A 213 15.44 10.95 -12.00
CA THR A 213 16.21 12.02 -12.65
C THR A 213 17.09 12.76 -11.65
N ASP A 214 16.52 13.16 -10.51
CA ASP A 214 17.26 13.91 -9.50
C ASP A 214 18.33 13.04 -8.83
N MET A 215 18.05 11.76 -8.56
CA MET A 215 19.05 10.81 -8.07
C MET A 215 20.22 10.64 -9.06
N ALA A 216 19.93 10.49 -10.35
CA ALA A 216 20.96 10.40 -11.38
C ALA A 216 21.81 11.67 -11.44
N SER A 217 21.20 12.86 -11.27
CA SER A 217 21.92 14.14 -11.22
C SER A 217 22.89 14.26 -10.03
N GLN A 218 22.60 13.56 -8.93
CA GLN A 218 23.46 13.50 -7.74
C GLN A 218 24.51 12.38 -7.81
N GLY A 219 24.63 11.68 -8.95
CA GLY A 219 25.58 10.57 -9.10
C GLY A 219 25.17 9.31 -8.36
N TYR A 220 23.90 9.16 -8.00
CA TYR A 220 23.39 7.93 -7.40
C TYR A 220 23.41 6.80 -8.42
N HIS A 221 24.21 5.78 -8.16
CA HIS A 221 24.23 4.53 -8.92
C HIS A 221 23.61 3.41 -8.07
N PRO A 222 22.52 2.76 -8.50
CA PRO A 222 21.86 1.68 -7.76
C PRO A 222 22.80 0.52 -7.38
N SER A 223 23.94 0.39 -8.07
CA SER A 223 24.97 -0.63 -7.87
C SER A 223 26.04 -0.29 -6.82
N SER A 224 26.06 0.92 -6.24
CA SER A 224 27.14 1.36 -5.33
C SER A 224 26.96 0.94 -3.85
N GLY A 225 25.91 0.18 -3.53
CA GLY A 225 25.54 -0.18 -2.14
C GLY A 225 26.01 -1.54 -1.63
N ARG A 226 26.80 -2.32 -2.39
CA ARG A 226 27.32 -3.61 -1.90
C ARG A 226 28.69 -3.43 -1.23
N GLN A 227 28.67 -3.03 0.04
CA GLN A 227 29.66 -3.58 0.97
C GLN A 227 29.07 -4.90 1.46
N LEU A 228 29.49 -6.00 0.83
CA LEU A 228 29.31 -7.34 1.37
C LEU A 228 30.21 -7.46 2.60
N GLU A 229 29.69 -7.12 3.77
CA GLU A 229 30.22 -7.68 5.01
C GLU A 229 29.47 -8.99 5.28
N GLU A 230 30.18 -10.11 5.12
CA GLU A 230 29.80 -11.38 5.72
C GLU A 230 29.90 -11.23 7.24
N GLN A 231 28.76 -11.16 7.93
CA GLN A 231 28.67 -11.55 9.33
C GLN A 231 27.39 -12.36 9.55
N ASP A 232 27.52 -13.42 10.34
CA ASP A 232 26.55 -14.44 10.76
C ASP A 232 25.28 -13.91 11.49
N GLN A 233 24.89 -12.65 11.27
CA GLN A 233 23.77 -12.00 11.96
C GLN A 233 22.62 -11.68 10.98
N THR A 234 21.38 -11.70 11.50
CA THR A 234 20.20 -11.22 10.78
C THR A 234 20.42 -9.78 10.30
N GLU A 235 20.32 -9.55 9.00
CA GLU A 235 20.48 -8.22 8.40
C GLU A 235 19.15 -7.47 8.50
N TRP A 236 19.04 -6.60 9.50
CA TRP A 236 17.82 -5.81 9.73
C TRP A 236 17.68 -4.68 8.71
N PRO A 237 16.45 -4.33 8.28
CA PRO A 237 16.23 -3.20 7.38
C PRO A 237 16.76 -1.88 7.95
N LYS A 238 17.35 -1.04 7.09
CA LYS A 238 17.91 0.27 7.50
C LYS A 238 16.87 1.20 8.14
N TRP A 239 15.61 1.11 7.71
CA TRP A 239 14.51 1.91 8.24
C TRP A 239 14.08 1.49 9.67
N LEU A 240 14.39 0.26 10.09
CA LEU A 240 14.05 -0.22 11.43
C LEU A 240 15.05 0.36 12.42
N SER A 241 14.58 1.12 13.41
CA SER A 241 15.46 1.81 14.36
C SER A 241 16.29 0.82 15.19
N GLU A 242 17.48 1.24 15.66
CA GLU A 242 18.27 0.40 16.58
C GLU A 242 17.50 0.06 17.86
N GLY A 243 16.69 1.00 18.36
CA GLY A 243 15.86 0.79 19.54
C GLY A 243 14.85 -0.35 19.33
N ASP A 244 14.18 -0.36 18.18
CA ASP A 244 13.22 -1.40 17.84
C ASP A 244 13.89 -2.75 17.59
N ARG A 245 15.06 -2.78 16.94
CA ARG A 245 15.86 -4.02 16.82
C ARG A 245 16.21 -4.59 18.19
N ARG A 246 16.67 -3.75 19.12
CA ARG A 246 16.96 -4.16 20.50
C ARG A 246 15.71 -4.70 21.19
N LEU A 247 14.55 -4.06 21.04
CA LEU A 247 13.28 -4.55 21.60
C LEU A 247 12.85 -5.89 20.99
N LEU A 248 13.02 -6.08 19.68
CA LEU A 248 12.72 -7.34 19.00
C LEU A 248 13.65 -8.48 19.42
N GLN A 249 14.89 -8.19 19.78
CA GLN A 249 15.88 -9.22 20.13
C GLN A 249 16.10 -9.39 21.65
N ALA A 250 15.61 -8.48 22.48
CA ALA A 250 15.81 -8.51 23.93
C ALA A 250 15.26 -9.79 24.58
N THR A 251 15.91 -10.27 25.65
CA THR A 251 15.37 -11.38 26.45
C THR A 251 14.12 -10.95 27.23
N THR A 252 14.11 -9.71 27.70
CA THR A 252 13.01 -9.11 28.48
C THR A 252 12.74 -7.70 27.98
N VAL A 253 11.46 -7.34 27.93
CA VAL A 253 10.98 -6.02 27.51
C VAL A 253 10.07 -5.49 28.62
N ILE A 254 10.22 -4.23 29.00
CA ILE A 254 9.34 -3.58 29.99
C ILE A 254 8.05 -3.18 29.28
N PRO A 255 6.89 -3.77 29.63
CA PRO A 255 5.64 -3.43 28.96
C PRO A 255 5.01 -2.15 29.50
N ASN A 256 4.17 -1.52 28.69
CA ASN A 256 3.27 -0.47 29.15
C ASN A 256 2.04 -1.07 29.83
N VAL A 257 1.49 -2.14 29.26
CA VAL A 257 0.35 -2.89 29.80
C VAL A 257 0.50 -4.38 29.53
N THR A 258 -0.16 -5.19 30.35
CA THR A 258 -0.14 -6.65 30.27
C THR A 258 -1.56 -7.19 30.04
N VAL A 259 -1.70 -8.08 29.07
CA VAL A 259 -2.88 -8.89 28.81
C VAL A 259 -2.66 -10.27 29.41
N ALA A 260 -3.62 -10.76 30.19
CA ALA A 260 -3.56 -12.10 30.76
C ALA A 260 -4.97 -12.71 30.86
N ALA A 261 -5.18 -13.83 30.16
CA ALA A 261 -6.46 -14.54 30.19
C ALA A 261 -6.84 -15.09 31.57
N ASP A 262 -5.87 -15.25 32.49
CA ASP A 262 -6.07 -15.70 33.86
C ASP A 262 -6.44 -14.57 34.84
N GLY A 263 -6.54 -13.32 34.38
CA GLY A 263 -6.85 -12.15 35.20
C GLY A 263 -5.68 -11.57 35.98
N SER A 264 -4.44 -12.04 35.76
CA SER A 264 -3.24 -11.53 36.43
C SER A 264 -2.61 -10.29 35.77
N GLY A 265 -3.18 -9.80 34.67
CA GLY A 265 -2.74 -8.63 33.91
C GLY A 265 -3.69 -7.44 34.06
N ASP A 266 -3.41 -6.36 33.33
CA ASP A 266 -4.24 -5.15 33.28
C ASP A 266 -5.53 -5.37 32.46
N PHE A 267 -5.48 -6.24 31.45
CA PHE A 267 -6.60 -6.56 30.56
C PHE A 267 -6.77 -8.08 30.40
N LEU A 268 -7.99 -8.52 30.10
CA LEU A 268 -8.30 -9.93 29.81
C LEU A 268 -8.12 -10.25 28.32
N THR A 269 -8.39 -9.29 27.46
CA THR A 269 -8.33 -9.45 25.99
C THR A 269 -7.28 -8.53 25.37
N VAL A 270 -6.81 -8.93 24.19
CA VAL A 270 -5.84 -8.13 23.42
C VAL A 270 -6.52 -6.88 22.87
N SER A 271 -7.77 -6.99 22.42
CA SER A 271 -8.58 -5.89 21.88
C SER A 271 -8.77 -4.75 22.89
N GLU A 272 -8.99 -5.06 24.17
CA GLU A 272 -9.08 -4.04 25.24
C GLU A 272 -7.76 -3.28 25.42
N ALA A 273 -6.63 -3.98 25.40
CA ALA A 273 -5.32 -3.35 25.51
C ALA A 273 -4.99 -2.45 24.30
N VAL A 274 -5.35 -2.89 23.08
CA VAL A 274 -5.23 -2.05 21.88
C VAL A 274 -6.12 -0.82 21.99
N ALA A 275 -7.38 -0.99 22.41
CA ALA A 275 -8.32 0.13 22.58
C ALA A 275 -7.81 1.16 23.60
N ALA A 276 -7.18 0.71 24.69
CA ALA A 276 -6.61 1.58 25.72
C ALA A 276 -5.30 2.28 25.32
N ALA A 277 -4.55 1.75 24.34
CA ALA A 277 -3.31 2.35 23.89
C ALA A 277 -3.52 3.77 23.30
N PRO A 278 -2.56 4.70 23.46
CA PRO A 278 -2.67 6.04 22.91
C PRO A 278 -2.75 6.02 21.37
N GLU A 279 -3.54 6.93 20.80
CA GLU A 279 -3.54 7.18 19.37
C GLU A 279 -2.34 8.06 18.97
N ARG A 280 -1.79 7.82 17.78
CA ARG A 280 -0.71 8.58 17.14
C ARG A 280 0.51 8.76 18.04
N SER A 281 0.82 7.73 18.82
CA SER A 281 1.99 7.73 19.71
C SER A 281 3.27 7.89 18.90
N THR A 282 4.11 8.84 19.28
CA THR A 282 5.46 9.03 18.72
C THR A 282 6.49 8.09 19.33
N THR A 283 6.12 7.39 20.41
CA THR A 283 6.97 6.41 21.09
C THR A 283 6.35 5.01 21.05
N ARG A 284 7.20 4.01 21.16
CA ARG A 284 6.80 2.60 21.24
C ARG A 284 5.86 2.33 22.42
N TYR A 285 4.68 1.76 22.17
CA TYR A 285 3.75 1.30 23.20
C TYR A 285 3.66 -0.22 23.19
N ILE A 286 4.06 -0.84 24.30
CA ILE A 286 4.35 -2.28 24.39
C ILE A 286 3.21 -2.97 25.17
N ILE A 287 2.52 -3.87 24.48
CA ILE A 287 1.49 -4.74 25.04
C ILE A 287 2.11 -6.12 25.25
N LYS A 288 2.35 -6.50 26.50
CA LYS A 288 2.74 -7.87 26.85
C LYS A 288 1.51 -8.75 26.85
N ILE A 289 1.55 -9.87 26.15
CA ILE A 289 0.45 -10.83 26.09
C ILE A 289 0.96 -12.12 26.72
N LYS A 290 0.44 -12.46 27.90
CA LYS A 290 0.89 -13.66 28.63
C LYS A 290 0.46 -14.93 27.91
N ALA A 291 1.12 -16.04 28.22
CA ALA A 291 0.78 -17.36 27.71
C ALA A 291 -0.73 -17.66 27.85
N GLY A 292 -1.35 -18.16 26.78
CA GLY A 292 -2.78 -18.37 26.69
C GLY A 292 -3.27 -18.47 25.25
N VAL A 293 -4.54 -18.88 25.12
CA VAL A 293 -5.26 -18.91 23.85
C VAL A 293 -6.36 -17.86 23.88
N TYR A 294 -6.16 -16.76 23.14
CA TYR A 294 -7.03 -15.61 23.05
C TYR A 294 -7.96 -15.78 21.84
N ARG A 295 -9.26 -16.02 22.10
CA ARG A 295 -10.26 -16.27 21.06
C ARG A 295 -10.99 -14.99 20.68
N GLU A 296 -10.35 -14.19 19.83
CA GLU A 296 -10.83 -12.87 19.43
C GLU A 296 -10.30 -12.51 18.03
N ASN A 297 -11.03 -11.63 17.34
CA ASN A 297 -10.51 -10.90 16.19
C ASN A 297 -9.98 -9.55 16.70
N VAL A 298 -8.71 -9.24 16.41
CA VAL A 298 -8.05 -8.01 16.89
C VAL A 298 -7.80 -7.08 15.71
N ASP A 299 -8.19 -5.82 15.85
CA ASP A 299 -7.87 -4.76 14.90
C ASP A 299 -6.91 -3.75 15.54
N VAL A 300 -5.82 -3.43 14.84
CA VAL A 300 -4.89 -2.36 15.18
C VAL A 300 -5.03 -1.27 14.12
N PRO A 301 -5.97 -0.33 14.31
CA PRO A 301 -6.32 0.65 13.28
C PRO A 301 -5.18 1.65 13.02
N SER A 302 -5.24 2.36 11.88
CA SER A 302 -4.20 3.30 11.41
C SER A 302 -3.76 4.31 12.48
N LYS A 303 -4.68 4.77 13.33
CA LYS A 303 -4.40 5.71 14.42
C LYS A 303 -3.55 5.12 15.54
N LYS A 304 -3.38 3.81 15.65
CA LYS A 304 -2.66 3.16 16.75
C LYS A 304 -1.20 2.89 16.37
N THR A 305 -0.46 3.96 16.11
CA THR A 305 0.94 3.91 15.64
C THR A 305 1.90 3.44 16.72
N ASN A 306 3.02 2.85 16.31
CA ASN A 306 4.13 2.40 17.16
C ASN A 306 3.74 1.38 18.24
N LEU A 307 2.67 0.60 18.02
CA LEU A 307 2.32 -0.50 18.90
C LEU A 307 3.27 -1.68 18.75
N MET A 308 3.51 -2.41 19.84
CA MET A 308 4.29 -3.64 19.85
C MET A 308 3.61 -4.72 20.68
N PHE A 309 3.37 -5.88 20.07
CA PHE A 309 2.92 -7.08 20.75
C PHE A 309 4.11 -7.95 21.17
N VAL A 310 4.12 -8.39 22.43
CA VAL A 310 5.16 -9.27 22.97
C VAL A 310 4.50 -10.46 23.65
N GLY A 311 4.58 -11.65 23.06
CA GLY A 311 4.07 -12.87 23.70
C GLY A 311 5.04 -13.50 24.71
N ASP A 312 4.61 -14.58 25.37
CA ASP A 312 5.44 -15.48 26.21
C ASP A 312 6.05 -16.64 25.41
N GLY A 313 6.10 -16.51 24.09
CA GLY A 313 6.65 -17.50 23.18
C GLY A 313 5.65 -17.91 22.11
N ARG A 314 6.17 -18.14 20.89
CA ARG A 314 5.39 -18.47 19.69
C ARG A 314 4.33 -19.55 19.94
N VAL A 315 4.69 -20.62 20.66
CA VAL A 315 3.79 -21.76 20.92
C VAL A 315 2.91 -21.60 22.17
N ASN A 316 3.20 -20.61 23.01
CA ASN A 316 2.53 -20.40 24.29
C ASN A 316 1.47 -19.30 24.23
N THR A 317 1.59 -18.36 23.29
CA THR A 317 0.69 -17.21 23.16
C THR A 317 0.04 -17.24 21.78
N ILE A 318 -1.26 -17.50 21.72
CA ILE A 318 -1.99 -17.72 20.47
C ILE A 318 -3.21 -16.79 20.43
N ILE A 319 -3.30 -15.93 19.42
CA ILE A 319 -4.52 -15.20 19.07
C ILE A 319 -5.21 -15.96 17.93
N THR A 320 -6.46 -16.36 18.13
CA THR A 320 -7.17 -17.23 17.20
C THR A 320 -8.63 -16.85 16.95
N ALA A 321 -9.05 -16.96 15.69
CA ALA A 321 -10.44 -16.82 15.25
C ALA A 321 -10.70 -17.73 14.03
N SER A 322 -11.89 -17.62 13.42
CA SER A 322 -12.30 -18.50 12.31
C SER A 322 -13.19 -17.83 11.25
N ARG A 323 -13.09 -16.50 11.08
CA ARG A 323 -13.80 -15.80 10.00
C ARG A 323 -13.28 -16.27 8.64
N ASN A 324 -14.18 -16.40 7.67
CA ASN A 324 -13.87 -16.96 6.35
C ASN A 324 -14.89 -16.55 5.29
N VAL A 325 -14.52 -16.73 4.02
CA VAL A 325 -15.36 -16.34 2.88
C VAL A 325 -16.64 -17.14 2.76
N VAL A 326 -16.60 -18.47 2.97
CA VAL A 326 -17.77 -19.35 2.85
C VAL A 326 -18.90 -18.94 3.81
N ASP A 327 -18.54 -18.52 5.02
CA ASP A 327 -19.50 -18.12 6.06
C ASP A 327 -19.88 -16.63 5.99
N GLY A 328 -19.49 -15.93 4.93
CA GLY A 328 -19.99 -14.58 4.61
C GLY A 328 -19.03 -13.42 4.85
N SER A 329 -17.80 -13.66 5.32
CA SER A 329 -16.76 -12.61 5.41
C SER A 329 -16.20 -12.29 4.03
N THR A 330 -15.67 -11.08 3.84
CA THR A 330 -14.70 -10.85 2.76
C THR A 330 -13.34 -11.46 3.14
N THR A 331 -12.44 -11.62 2.17
CA THR A 331 -11.04 -12.00 2.46
C THR A 331 -10.38 -10.96 3.36
N PHE A 332 -10.56 -9.67 3.05
CA PHE A 332 -9.99 -8.54 3.80
C PHE A 332 -10.41 -8.54 5.28
N HIS A 333 -11.70 -8.73 5.56
CA HIS A 333 -12.26 -8.73 6.92
C HIS A 333 -12.19 -10.10 7.63
N SER A 334 -11.66 -11.13 6.96
CA SER A 334 -11.52 -12.48 7.55
C SER A 334 -10.34 -12.60 8.52
N ALA A 335 -9.47 -11.59 8.57
CA ALA A 335 -8.26 -11.58 9.37
C ALA A 335 -8.54 -11.84 10.86
N THR A 336 -7.79 -12.75 11.47
CA THR A 336 -7.77 -12.92 12.94
C THR A 336 -7.13 -11.71 13.59
N VAL A 337 -6.00 -11.24 13.06
CA VAL A 337 -5.40 -9.95 13.43
C VAL A 337 -5.19 -9.11 12.18
N ALA A 338 -5.66 -7.86 12.21
CA ALA A 338 -5.37 -6.84 11.21
C ALA A 338 -4.49 -5.74 11.83
N ALA A 339 -3.33 -5.49 11.23
CA ALA A 339 -2.39 -4.46 11.68
C ALA A 339 -2.19 -3.38 10.62
N VAL A 340 -2.75 -2.20 10.87
CA VAL A 340 -2.72 -1.03 9.96
C VAL A 340 -1.92 0.12 10.57
N GLY A 341 -1.95 0.31 11.90
CA GLY A 341 -1.18 1.38 12.55
C GLY A 341 0.33 1.31 12.30
N ASP A 342 0.90 2.37 11.69
CA ASP A 342 2.31 2.42 11.27
C ASP A 342 3.33 2.10 12.36
N GLY A 343 4.41 1.46 11.94
CA GLY A 343 5.49 1.02 12.81
C GLY A 343 5.11 -0.16 13.69
N PHE A 344 4.07 -0.95 13.35
CA PHE A 344 3.65 -2.09 14.17
C PHE A 344 4.75 -3.14 14.32
N LEU A 345 4.96 -3.61 15.55
CA LEU A 345 5.90 -4.70 15.85
C LEU A 345 5.19 -5.87 16.52
N ALA A 346 5.64 -7.09 16.25
CA ALA A 346 5.23 -8.26 17.01
C ALA A 346 6.38 -9.23 17.22
N ARG A 347 6.42 -9.86 18.39
CA ARG A 347 7.33 -10.97 18.66
C ARG A 347 6.76 -12.04 19.56
N ASP A 348 7.29 -13.26 19.38
CA ASP A 348 7.07 -14.39 20.29
C ASP A 348 5.58 -14.74 20.49
N ILE A 349 4.78 -14.67 19.41
CA ILE A 349 3.33 -14.87 19.43
C ILE A 349 2.85 -15.59 18.15
N THR A 350 1.73 -16.30 18.21
CA THR A 350 1.08 -16.91 17.05
C THR A 350 -0.25 -16.23 16.72
N PHE A 351 -0.44 -15.92 15.44
CA PHE A 351 -1.71 -15.51 14.83
C PHE A 351 -2.29 -16.69 14.04
N GLN A 352 -3.53 -17.08 14.32
CA GLN A 352 -4.10 -18.30 13.75
C GLN A 352 -5.55 -18.16 13.32
N ASN A 353 -5.86 -18.56 12.08
CA ASN A 353 -7.23 -18.76 11.63
C ASN A 353 -7.54 -20.26 11.52
N THR A 354 -8.56 -20.72 12.24
CA THR A 354 -8.93 -22.15 12.35
C THR A 354 -10.12 -22.54 11.48
N ALA A 355 -10.52 -21.74 10.48
CA ALA A 355 -11.67 -22.05 9.63
C ALA A 355 -11.52 -23.38 8.86
N GLY A 356 -10.30 -23.72 8.42
CA GLY A 356 -10.01 -24.95 7.70
C GLY A 356 -10.06 -24.81 6.17
N PRO A 357 -9.58 -25.83 5.42
CA PRO A 357 -9.40 -25.74 3.96
C PRO A 357 -10.73 -25.69 3.19
N SER A 358 -11.82 -26.22 3.77
CA SER A 358 -13.15 -26.21 3.17
C SER A 358 -13.87 -24.86 3.28
N LYS A 359 -13.29 -23.91 4.01
CA LYS A 359 -13.85 -22.57 4.20
C LYS A 359 -13.26 -21.52 3.25
N HIS A 360 -12.42 -21.95 2.31
CA HIS A 360 -11.70 -21.10 1.36
C HIS A 360 -10.89 -20.01 2.08
N GLN A 361 -10.88 -18.77 1.58
CA GLN A 361 -10.05 -17.69 2.11
C GLN A 361 -10.38 -17.40 3.58
N ALA A 362 -9.36 -17.46 4.45
CA ALA A 362 -9.48 -17.26 5.88
C ALA A 362 -8.15 -16.77 6.47
N VAL A 363 -8.01 -15.45 6.58
CA VAL A 363 -6.74 -14.79 6.92
C VAL A 363 -6.40 -14.94 8.40
N ALA A 364 -5.16 -15.31 8.72
CA ALA A 364 -4.64 -15.29 10.09
C ALA A 364 -4.11 -13.90 10.44
N LEU A 365 -3.27 -13.33 9.59
CA LEU A 365 -2.68 -12.01 9.77
C LEU A 365 -2.80 -11.19 8.49
N ARG A 366 -3.42 -10.00 8.59
CA ARG A 366 -3.41 -8.96 7.56
C ARG A 366 -2.53 -7.81 8.03
N VAL A 367 -1.61 -7.36 7.18
CA VAL A 367 -0.71 -6.25 7.50
C VAL A 367 -0.79 -5.20 6.39
N GLY A 368 -1.21 -4.00 6.77
CA GLY A 368 -1.19 -2.78 5.98
C GLY A 368 -0.52 -1.64 6.75
N SER A 369 0.46 -1.97 7.59
CA SER A 369 1.24 -1.04 8.41
C SER A 369 2.62 -0.82 7.78
N ASP A 370 2.98 0.43 7.51
CA ASP A 370 4.30 0.75 7.00
C ASP A 370 5.37 0.59 8.09
N LEU A 371 6.57 0.23 7.66
CA LEU A 371 7.72 0.02 8.56
C LEU A 371 7.41 -0.99 9.67
N SER A 372 6.64 -2.03 9.37
CA SER A 372 6.25 -3.07 10.32
C SER A 372 7.22 -4.25 10.34
N ALA A 373 7.44 -4.84 11.51
CA ALA A 373 8.33 -5.99 11.66
C ALA A 373 7.84 -7.07 12.63
N PHE A 374 8.07 -8.33 12.24
CA PHE A 374 7.62 -9.52 12.96
C PHE A 374 8.82 -10.41 13.24
N TYR A 375 9.03 -10.79 14.51
CA TYR A 375 10.18 -11.60 14.92
C TYR A 375 9.74 -12.82 15.74
N ARG A 376 10.10 -14.02 15.30
CA ARG A 376 9.72 -15.28 15.99
C ARG A 376 8.21 -15.46 16.14
N CYS A 377 7.43 -15.01 15.16
CA CYS A 377 5.99 -15.18 15.14
C CYS A 377 5.56 -16.47 14.44
N GLY A 378 4.38 -16.98 14.77
CA GLY A 378 3.68 -18.02 14.02
C GLY A 378 2.50 -17.43 13.27
N ILE A 379 2.34 -17.74 11.99
CA ILE A 379 1.19 -17.31 11.17
C ILE A 379 0.60 -18.56 10.52
N LEU A 380 -0.56 -19.00 11.00
CA LEU A 380 -1.09 -20.34 10.72
C LEU A 380 -2.55 -20.29 10.23
N ALA A 381 -2.80 -20.73 9.00
CA ALA A 381 -4.15 -20.99 8.49
C ALA A 381 -4.10 -22.02 7.36
N TYR A 382 -5.03 -21.97 6.41
CA TYR A 382 -5.02 -22.77 5.19
C TYR A 382 -4.86 -21.85 3.98
N GLN A 383 -5.96 -21.55 3.30
CA GLN A 383 -5.97 -20.62 2.17
C GLN A 383 -5.87 -19.17 2.67
N ASP A 384 -5.04 -18.36 2.01
CA ASP A 384 -4.87 -16.92 2.29
C ASP A 384 -4.35 -16.64 3.72
N THR A 385 -3.32 -17.37 4.18
CA THR A 385 -2.85 -17.33 5.58
C THR A 385 -2.29 -15.97 6.01
N LEU A 386 -1.28 -15.47 5.29
CA LEU A 386 -0.60 -14.21 5.54
C LEU A 386 -0.91 -13.23 4.41
N TYR A 387 -1.70 -12.21 4.72
CA TYR A 387 -2.02 -11.14 3.79
C TYR A 387 -1.05 -9.97 3.99
N VAL A 388 0.05 -9.98 3.22
CA VAL A 388 0.98 -8.86 3.10
C VAL A 388 0.36 -7.78 2.20
N HIS A 389 -0.70 -7.14 2.71
CA HIS A 389 -1.64 -6.33 1.94
C HIS A 389 -0.94 -5.18 1.21
N SER A 390 -0.29 -4.26 1.93
CA SER A 390 0.34 -3.06 1.37
C SER A 390 1.57 -2.59 2.19
N LEU A 391 2.29 -1.58 1.69
CA LEU A 391 3.40 -0.89 2.40
C LEU A 391 4.62 -1.80 2.70
N ARG A 392 5.57 -1.34 3.52
CA ARG A 392 6.87 -2.01 3.75
C ARG A 392 6.84 -2.89 5.00
N GLN A 393 7.23 -4.16 4.85
CA GLN A 393 7.07 -5.16 5.89
C GLN A 393 8.29 -6.09 5.99
N PHE A 394 8.68 -6.47 7.21
CA PHE A 394 9.80 -7.37 7.46
C PHE A 394 9.43 -8.52 8.40
N TYR A 395 9.72 -9.76 8.02
CA TYR A 395 9.45 -10.96 8.81
C TYR A 395 10.75 -11.71 9.02
N SER A 396 11.11 -11.98 10.27
CA SER A 396 12.35 -12.69 10.61
C SER A 396 12.12 -13.82 11.60
N GLN A 397 12.69 -15.00 11.31
CA GLN A 397 12.57 -16.19 12.18
C GLN A 397 11.12 -16.59 12.45
N CYS A 398 10.22 -16.26 11.53
CA CYS A 398 8.81 -16.60 11.63
C CYS A 398 8.54 -17.99 11.06
N LEU A 399 7.46 -18.60 11.52
CA LEU A 399 6.85 -19.78 10.89
C LEU A 399 5.59 -19.33 10.17
N VAL A 400 5.50 -19.56 8.87
CA VAL A 400 4.28 -19.36 8.08
C VAL A 400 3.83 -20.71 7.53
N ALA A 401 2.58 -21.10 7.80
CA ALA A 401 2.04 -22.37 7.29
C ALA A 401 0.62 -22.23 6.74
N GLY A 402 0.42 -22.71 5.52
CA GLY A 402 -0.84 -22.61 4.78
C GLY A 402 -0.87 -23.50 3.53
N SER A 403 -1.90 -23.36 2.70
CA SER A 403 -2.12 -24.20 1.52
C SER A 403 -2.17 -23.40 0.21
N VAL A 404 -3.33 -22.82 -0.11
CA VAL A 404 -3.55 -22.06 -1.34
C VAL A 404 -3.21 -20.59 -1.07
N ASP A 405 -2.37 -19.99 -1.91
CA ASP A 405 -2.02 -18.56 -1.91
C ASP A 405 -1.64 -18.02 -0.53
N PHE A 406 -0.89 -18.80 0.26
CA PHE A 406 -0.85 -18.56 1.70
C PHE A 406 0.08 -17.42 2.13
N ILE A 407 0.87 -16.86 1.22
CA ILE A 407 1.53 -15.55 1.34
C ILE A 407 1.13 -14.71 0.12
N PHE A 408 0.24 -13.73 0.31
CA PHE A 408 -0.35 -13.00 -0.80
C PHE A 408 -0.51 -11.52 -0.48
N GLY A 409 -0.70 -10.69 -1.52
CA GLY A 409 -0.86 -9.25 -1.38
C GLY A 409 0.11 -8.45 -2.24
N ASN A 410 0.18 -7.14 -1.99
CA ASN A 410 0.95 -6.19 -2.78
C ASN A 410 1.84 -5.28 -1.91
N ALA A 411 2.27 -5.76 -0.74
CA ALA A 411 3.31 -5.10 0.04
C ALA A 411 4.70 -5.18 -0.63
N ALA A 412 5.62 -4.33 -0.18
CA ALA A 412 7.05 -4.58 -0.27
C ALA A 412 7.48 -5.41 0.96
N ALA A 413 7.36 -6.74 0.84
CA ALA A 413 7.53 -7.67 1.95
C ALA A 413 8.80 -8.51 1.81
N VAL A 414 9.62 -8.55 2.87
CA VAL A 414 10.79 -9.43 2.96
C VAL A 414 10.58 -10.43 4.09
N LEU A 415 10.66 -11.71 3.77
CA LEU A 415 10.72 -12.81 4.71
C LEU A 415 12.16 -13.32 4.75
N GLN A 416 12.82 -13.21 5.89
CA GLN A 416 14.21 -13.59 6.07
C GLN A 416 14.38 -14.62 7.18
N ASP A 417 15.12 -15.70 6.93
CA ASP A 417 15.37 -16.75 7.94
C ASP A 417 14.07 -17.37 8.50
N CYS A 418 13.02 -17.45 7.68
CA CYS A 418 11.73 -18.00 8.06
C CYS A 418 11.59 -19.49 7.68
N ASP A 419 10.75 -20.20 8.41
CA ASP A 419 10.22 -21.52 8.04
C ASP A 419 8.88 -21.34 7.33
N ILE A 420 8.78 -21.82 6.09
CA ILE A 420 7.62 -21.64 5.22
C ILE A 420 7.11 -23.02 4.82
N HIS A 421 6.03 -23.48 5.45
CA HIS A 421 5.55 -24.85 5.30
C HIS A 421 4.20 -24.93 4.60
N ALA A 422 4.16 -25.57 3.44
CA ALA A 422 2.92 -25.96 2.81
C ALA A 422 2.22 -27.05 3.65
N ARG A 423 0.90 -27.02 3.72
CA ARG A 423 0.10 -28.00 4.46
C ARG A 423 -0.90 -28.72 3.58
N ARG A 424 -1.45 -29.83 4.08
CA ARG A 424 -2.38 -30.66 3.32
C ARG A 424 -3.65 -29.86 2.97
N PRO A 425 -3.95 -29.63 1.68
CA PRO A 425 -5.17 -28.94 1.27
C PRO A 425 -6.34 -29.94 1.13
N ASN A 426 -7.49 -29.48 0.62
CA ASN A 426 -8.56 -30.41 0.23
C ASN A 426 -8.20 -31.20 -1.04
N PRO A 427 -8.84 -32.35 -1.28
CA PRO A 427 -8.69 -33.08 -2.55
C PRO A 427 -8.88 -32.19 -3.78
N ASN A 428 -8.06 -32.39 -4.81
CA ASN A 428 -8.03 -31.63 -6.06
C ASN A 428 -7.58 -30.15 -5.94
N GLN A 429 -7.16 -29.70 -4.75
CA GLN A 429 -6.46 -28.43 -4.61
C GLN A 429 -4.95 -28.60 -4.78
N ARG A 430 -4.29 -27.51 -5.11
CA ARG A 430 -2.83 -27.39 -5.20
C ARG A 430 -2.37 -26.31 -4.25
N ASN A 431 -1.21 -26.48 -3.67
CA ASN A 431 -0.63 -25.46 -2.80
C ASN A 431 0.13 -24.41 -3.63
N MET A 432 0.03 -23.15 -3.21
CA MET A 432 0.76 -22.03 -3.80
C MET A 432 1.38 -21.24 -2.64
N VAL A 433 2.71 -21.21 -2.57
CA VAL A 433 3.40 -20.46 -1.51
C VAL A 433 3.10 -18.98 -1.62
N THR A 434 3.22 -18.42 -2.83
CA THR A 434 2.97 -17.00 -3.08
C THR A 434 1.88 -16.72 -4.12
N ALA A 435 1.13 -15.64 -3.89
CA ALA A 435 0.26 -15.02 -4.89
C ALA A 435 0.41 -13.50 -4.84
N GLN A 436 1.46 -12.99 -5.50
CA GLN A 436 1.80 -11.58 -5.45
C GLN A 436 0.93 -10.75 -6.39
N GLY A 437 0.46 -9.60 -5.89
CA GLY A 437 -0.61 -8.80 -6.48
C GLY A 437 -0.19 -7.44 -7.04
N ARG A 438 1.00 -7.29 -7.62
CA ARG A 438 1.41 -6.04 -8.26
C ARG A 438 0.74 -5.83 -9.61
N SER A 439 0.14 -4.67 -9.83
CA SER A 439 -0.69 -4.36 -11.01
C SER A 439 -0.10 -3.27 -11.90
N ASP A 440 0.85 -2.47 -11.40
CA ASP A 440 1.54 -1.42 -12.14
C ASP A 440 3.07 -1.62 -12.05
N PRO A 441 3.81 -1.55 -13.18
CA PRO A 441 5.25 -1.76 -13.20
C PRO A 441 6.05 -0.72 -12.40
N ASN A 442 5.49 0.47 -12.14
CA ASN A 442 6.10 1.55 -11.36
C ASN A 442 5.96 1.35 -9.85
N GLU A 443 5.12 0.42 -9.38
CA GLU A 443 5.02 0.07 -7.97
C GLU A 443 6.34 -0.52 -7.46
N ASN A 444 6.73 -0.12 -6.25
CA ASN A 444 7.94 -0.61 -5.57
C ASN A 444 7.68 -1.87 -4.72
N THR A 445 6.62 -2.61 -5.02
CA THR A 445 6.10 -3.74 -4.23
C THR A 445 6.57 -5.10 -4.73
N GLY A 446 6.49 -6.13 -3.90
CA GLY A 446 6.93 -7.48 -4.23
C GLY A 446 7.19 -8.33 -2.99
N ILE A 447 7.24 -9.64 -3.17
CA ILE A 447 7.57 -10.59 -2.10
C ILE A 447 9.00 -11.09 -2.31
N VAL A 448 9.84 -10.96 -1.29
CA VAL A 448 11.19 -11.52 -1.27
C VAL A 448 11.29 -12.55 -0.15
N ILE A 449 11.68 -13.78 -0.50
CA ILE A 449 11.95 -14.87 0.43
C ILE A 449 13.46 -15.12 0.41
N GLN A 450 14.15 -14.81 1.49
CA GLN A 450 15.60 -14.86 1.58
C GLN A 450 16.08 -15.71 2.75
N LYS A 451 17.06 -16.61 2.54
CA LYS A 451 17.63 -17.45 3.61
C LYS A 451 16.56 -18.26 4.36
N CYS A 452 15.45 -18.58 3.72
CA CYS A 452 14.32 -19.30 4.31
C CYS A 452 14.42 -20.81 4.07
N ARG A 453 13.54 -21.56 4.72
CA ARG A 453 13.38 -23.02 4.55
C ARG A 453 11.96 -23.29 4.06
N ILE A 454 11.82 -23.70 2.80
CA ILE A 454 10.54 -24.00 2.16
C ILE A 454 10.30 -25.51 2.23
N GLY A 455 9.27 -25.89 3.00
CA GLY A 455 9.01 -27.26 3.43
C GLY A 455 7.53 -27.67 3.36
N ALA A 456 7.25 -28.85 3.89
CA ALA A 456 5.92 -29.36 4.12
C ALA A 456 5.68 -29.57 5.62
N THR A 457 4.43 -29.43 6.07
CA THR A 457 4.01 -29.99 7.36
C THR A 457 3.92 -31.52 7.27
N SER A 458 4.01 -32.20 8.41
CA SER A 458 4.07 -33.68 8.45
C SER A 458 2.84 -34.38 7.84
N ASP A 459 1.68 -33.73 7.90
CA ASP A 459 0.43 -34.22 7.30
C ASP A 459 0.39 -34.11 5.77
N LEU A 460 1.14 -33.18 5.17
CA LEU A 460 1.35 -33.10 3.72
C LEU A 460 2.46 -34.05 3.28
N GLU A 461 3.57 -34.12 4.03
CA GLU A 461 4.72 -34.97 3.70
C GLU A 461 4.31 -36.44 3.51
N ALA A 462 3.40 -36.94 4.34
CA ALA A 462 2.87 -38.31 4.27
C ALA A 462 2.08 -38.62 2.98
N VAL A 463 1.62 -37.60 2.24
CA VAL A 463 0.76 -37.71 1.05
C VAL A 463 1.23 -36.76 -0.06
N LYS A 464 2.51 -36.37 -0.09
CA LYS A 464 3.01 -35.34 -1.00
C LYS A 464 2.87 -35.69 -2.49
N SER A 465 2.80 -36.98 -2.83
CA SER A 465 2.51 -37.44 -4.19
C SER A 465 1.10 -37.07 -4.68
N ASP A 466 0.18 -36.82 -3.76
CA ASP A 466 -1.24 -36.59 -4.07
C ASP A 466 -1.55 -35.09 -4.23
N PHE A 467 -0.63 -34.21 -3.82
CA PHE A 467 -0.84 -32.77 -3.75
C PHE A 467 0.36 -31.99 -4.29
N GLU A 468 0.21 -31.41 -5.47
CA GLU A 468 1.22 -30.54 -6.06
C GLU A 468 1.35 -29.23 -5.27
N THR A 469 2.59 -28.80 -5.05
CA THR A 469 2.93 -27.52 -4.39
C THR A 469 3.84 -26.71 -5.30
N TYR A 470 3.56 -25.41 -5.45
CA TYR A 470 4.34 -24.49 -6.27
C TYR A 470 4.81 -23.28 -5.46
N LEU A 471 5.90 -22.65 -5.89
CA LEU A 471 6.45 -21.42 -5.32
C LEU A 471 5.48 -20.24 -5.42
N GLY A 472 4.61 -20.24 -6.43
CA GLY A 472 3.52 -19.29 -6.53
C GLY A 472 2.88 -19.16 -7.90
N ARG A 473 1.96 -18.20 -8.01
CA ARG A 473 1.22 -17.87 -9.23
C ARG A 473 0.85 -16.38 -9.31
N PRO A 474 0.77 -15.77 -10.50
CA PRO A 474 0.66 -14.32 -10.65
C PRO A 474 -0.77 -13.83 -10.43
N TRP A 475 -1.10 -13.35 -9.23
CA TRP A 475 -2.45 -12.84 -8.94
C TRP A 475 -2.81 -11.60 -9.78
N LYS A 476 -1.81 -10.76 -10.07
CA LYS A 476 -1.97 -9.55 -10.90
C LYS A 476 -0.90 -9.47 -12.00
N THR A 477 -1.12 -8.58 -12.96
CA THR A 477 -0.39 -8.49 -14.24
C THR A 477 1.11 -8.34 -14.10
N HIS A 478 1.60 -7.62 -13.08
CA HIS A 478 3.02 -7.36 -12.86
C HIS A 478 3.58 -8.10 -11.64
N SER A 479 2.96 -9.23 -11.27
CA SER A 479 3.34 -10.06 -10.13
C SER A 479 4.86 -10.20 -9.99
N ARG A 480 5.40 -9.93 -8.81
CA ARG A 480 6.84 -9.90 -8.55
C ARG A 480 7.23 -10.64 -7.28
N THR A 481 7.92 -11.76 -7.45
CA THR A 481 8.40 -12.60 -6.35
C THR A 481 9.85 -13.01 -6.60
N VAL A 482 10.69 -12.90 -5.57
CA VAL A 482 12.08 -13.36 -5.59
C VAL A 482 12.30 -14.37 -4.47
N ILE A 483 12.88 -15.53 -4.78
CA ILE A 483 13.25 -16.54 -3.80
C ILE A 483 14.75 -16.78 -3.90
N MET A 484 15.51 -16.43 -2.87
CA MET A 484 16.96 -16.47 -2.94
C MET A 484 17.61 -17.02 -1.68
N GLN A 485 18.77 -17.64 -1.86
CA GLN A 485 19.62 -18.15 -0.77
C GLN A 485 18.87 -19.09 0.18
N SER A 486 17.79 -19.71 -0.28
CA SER A 486 16.85 -20.47 0.54
C SER A 486 17.01 -21.98 0.30
N VAL A 487 16.62 -22.78 1.29
CA VAL A 487 16.55 -24.24 1.16
C VAL A 487 15.14 -24.59 0.68
N ILE A 488 15.04 -25.26 -0.46
CA ILE A 488 13.77 -25.70 -1.07
C ILE A 488 13.73 -27.22 -1.03
N SER A 489 12.81 -27.77 -0.24
CA SER A 489 12.63 -29.23 -0.12
C SER A 489 11.99 -29.85 -1.35
N ASP A 490 11.89 -31.19 -1.36
CA ASP A 490 11.36 -31.93 -2.50
C ASP A 490 9.82 -31.81 -2.69
N ILE A 491 9.14 -31.02 -1.85
CA ILE A 491 7.71 -30.75 -1.94
C ILE A 491 7.34 -29.87 -3.14
N ILE A 492 8.25 -29.02 -3.60
CA ILE A 492 8.00 -28.11 -4.72
C ILE A 492 8.05 -28.88 -6.03
N HIS A 493 6.98 -28.74 -6.83
CA HIS A 493 6.88 -29.33 -8.15
C HIS A 493 8.01 -28.80 -9.06
N PRO A 494 8.66 -29.63 -9.91
CA PRO A 494 9.83 -29.21 -10.72
C PRO A 494 9.60 -28.03 -11.67
N ALA A 495 8.35 -27.73 -12.02
CA ALA A 495 8.01 -26.53 -12.80
C ALA A 495 8.24 -25.22 -12.02
N GLY A 496 8.36 -25.28 -10.70
CA GLY A 496 8.55 -24.14 -9.79
C GLY A 496 7.28 -23.31 -9.60
N TRP A 497 6.76 -22.74 -10.68
CA TRP A 497 5.69 -21.75 -10.69
C TRP A 497 4.45 -22.27 -11.44
N PHE A 498 3.27 -21.72 -11.14
CA PHE A 498 2.01 -22.12 -11.75
C PHE A 498 1.31 -20.93 -12.45
N PRO A 499 0.72 -21.11 -13.65
CA PRO A 499 -0.07 -20.06 -14.29
C PRO A 499 -1.31 -19.67 -13.48
N TRP A 500 -1.71 -18.40 -13.52
CA TRP A 500 -2.96 -17.97 -12.89
C TRP A 500 -4.19 -18.36 -13.72
N ASP A 501 -4.22 -17.91 -14.98
CA ASP A 501 -5.20 -18.30 -16.00
C ASP A 501 -4.56 -18.21 -17.39
N LYS A 502 -4.37 -19.36 -18.05
CA LYS A 502 -3.72 -19.47 -19.37
C LYS A 502 -2.39 -18.68 -19.44
N ASP A 503 -2.34 -17.66 -20.28
CA ASP A 503 -1.19 -16.79 -20.58
C ASP A 503 -1.21 -15.46 -19.81
N PHE A 504 -2.19 -15.26 -18.92
CA PHE A 504 -2.28 -14.05 -18.09
C PHE A 504 -0.97 -13.81 -17.32
N ALA A 505 -0.46 -12.57 -17.43
CA ALA A 505 0.73 -12.04 -16.76
C ALA A 505 2.08 -12.70 -17.13
N LEU A 506 2.11 -13.73 -17.98
CA LEU A 506 3.35 -14.49 -18.23
C LEU A 506 4.47 -13.64 -18.86
N ASP A 507 4.12 -12.65 -19.68
CA ASP A 507 5.08 -11.74 -20.33
C ASP A 507 5.50 -10.55 -19.44
N THR A 508 4.78 -10.29 -18.35
CA THR A 508 4.90 -9.06 -17.55
C THR A 508 5.30 -9.30 -16.10
N LEU A 509 5.15 -10.53 -15.60
CA LEU A 509 5.57 -10.93 -14.26
C LEU A 509 7.10 -10.94 -14.09
N THR A 510 7.55 -10.93 -12.85
CA THR A 510 8.97 -11.05 -12.50
C THR A 510 9.14 -12.07 -11.38
N TYR A 511 9.33 -13.33 -11.76
CA TYR A 511 9.71 -14.41 -10.86
C TYR A 511 11.19 -14.75 -11.04
N ARG A 512 11.92 -14.80 -9.92
CA ARG A 512 13.37 -14.99 -9.90
C ARG A 512 13.77 -15.91 -8.77
N GLU A 513 14.71 -16.79 -9.08
CA GLU A 513 15.36 -17.68 -8.13
C GLU A 513 16.87 -17.42 -8.16
N TYR A 514 17.53 -17.39 -6.99
CA TYR A 514 18.96 -17.08 -6.92
C TYR A 514 19.66 -17.82 -5.78
N GLN A 515 20.63 -18.68 -6.11
CA GLN A 515 21.46 -19.41 -5.13
C GLN A 515 20.63 -20.17 -4.08
N ASN A 516 19.51 -20.76 -4.47
CA ASN A 516 18.79 -21.68 -3.61
C ASN A 516 19.57 -23.00 -3.48
N THR A 517 19.27 -23.80 -2.46
CA THR A 517 19.81 -25.15 -2.26
C THR A 517 18.68 -26.14 -1.93
N GLY A 518 18.93 -27.45 -2.07
CA GLY A 518 17.95 -28.51 -1.79
C GLY A 518 17.69 -29.41 -3.01
N PRO A 519 16.82 -30.43 -2.89
CA PRO A 519 16.60 -31.42 -3.96
C PRO A 519 16.16 -30.85 -5.32
N TRP A 520 15.59 -29.63 -5.36
CA TRP A 520 15.07 -29.00 -6.58
C TRP A 520 15.57 -27.57 -6.82
N SER A 521 16.68 -27.18 -6.18
CA SER A 521 17.24 -25.82 -6.26
C SER A 521 18.23 -25.59 -7.40
#